data_AF-A0A3G9J4E6-F1
#
_entry.id   AF-A0A3G9J4E6-F1
#
_cell.length_a   1.000
_cell.length_b   1.000
_cell.length_c   1.000
_cell.angle_alpha   90.00
_cell.angle_beta   90.00
_cell.angle_gamma   90.00
#
_symmetry.space_group_name_H-M   'P 1'
#
loop_
_entity.id
_entity.type
_entity.pdbx_description
1 polymer ?
#
loop_
_entity_poly.entity_id
_entity_poly.type
_entity_poly.pdbx_seq_one_letter_code
_entity_poly.pdbx_strand_id
1 'polypeptide(L)'
;MNPIMIDFPDEFYTERLVIRMPKPGDGKVVSEAVNASIEDLKPWMKWAQAMHTEYDSEVGIREAHVRFLRRENLRLLVFLEGFRAVYSFFELT
;
A
#
# COMPACT_ATOMS: atom_id res chain seq x y z
N MET A 1 22.54 2.85 14.83
CA MET A 1 21.84 4.04 14.30
C MET A 1 20.34 3.85 14.55
N ASN A 2 19.62 4.83 15.09
CA ASN A 2 18.18 4.71 15.29
C ASN A 2 17.46 4.93 13.95
N PRO A 3 16.76 3.93 13.37
CA PRO A 3 16.17 4.03 12.03
C PRO A 3 15.20 5.21 11.89
N ILE A 4 14.46 5.55 12.95
CA ILE A 4 13.48 6.65 12.92
C ILE A 4 14.11 8.02 12.62
N MET A 5 15.42 8.16 12.84
CA MET A 5 16.17 9.39 12.57
C MET A 5 16.59 9.53 11.10
N ILE A 6 16.26 8.55 10.24
CA ILE A 6 16.53 8.63 8.80
C ILE A 6 15.44 9.49 8.16
N ASP A 7 15.86 10.61 7.59
CA ASP A 7 15.04 11.44 6.72
C ASP A 7 14.79 10.69 5.41
N PHE A 8 13.59 10.14 5.28
CA PHE A 8 13.14 9.44 4.09
C PHE A 8 11.81 10.06 3.64
N PRO A 9 11.69 10.47 2.36
CA PRO A 9 10.51 11.12 1.84
C PRO A 9 9.30 10.19 1.92
N ASP A 10 8.17 10.72 2.34
CA ASP A 10 6.91 10.01 2.44
C ASP A 10 6.09 10.07 1.14
N GLU A 11 6.46 10.93 0.20
CA GLU A 11 5.81 11.11 -1.09
C GLU A 11 6.80 11.61 -2.16
N PHE A 12 6.60 11.16 -3.40
CA PHE A 12 7.33 11.65 -4.57
C PHE A 12 6.46 11.54 -5.83
N TYR A 13 6.75 12.44 -6.78
CA TYR A 13 5.94 12.65 -7.97
C TYR A 13 6.76 12.38 -9.23
N THR A 14 6.09 11.83 -10.23
CA THR A 14 6.57 11.78 -11.61
C THR A 14 5.55 12.48 -12.50
N GLU A 15 5.80 12.56 -13.81
CA GLU A 15 4.84 13.13 -14.78
C GLU A 15 3.47 12.44 -14.80
N ARG A 16 3.36 11.21 -14.32
CA ARG A 16 2.11 10.43 -14.38
C ARG A 16 1.77 9.68 -13.11
N LEU A 17 2.60 9.75 -12.07
CA LEU A 17 2.46 8.92 -10.88
C LEU A 17 2.68 9.74 -9.62
N VAL A 18 1.85 9.46 -8.62
CA VAL A 18 2.05 9.86 -7.23
C VAL A 18 2.41 8.61 -6.45
N ILE A 19 3.59 8.58 -5.85
CA ILE A 19 4.04 7.45 -5.05
C ILE A 19 4.21 7.94 -3.62
N ARG A 20 3.46 7.34 -2.69
CA ARG A 20 3.44 7.82 -1.31
C ARG A 20 3.26 6.70 -0.30
N MET A 21 3.57 7.00 0.96
CA MET A 21 3.25 6.14 2.08
C MET A 21 1.73 5.92 2.21
N PRO A 22 1.30 4.78 2.80
CA PRO A 22 -0.09 4.54 3.18
C PRO A 22 -0.58 5.64 4.12
N LYS A 23 -1.82 6.09 3.95
CA LYS A 23 -2.49 7.04 4.85
C LYS A 23 -3.85 6.45 5.29
N PRO A 24 -4.31 6.70 6.53
CA PRO A 24 -5.65 6.30 6.93
C PRO A 24 -6.71 6.80 5.93
N GLY A 25 -7.65 5.92 5.54
CA GLY A 25 -8.62 6.17 4.48
C GLY A 25 -8.26 5.58 3.11
N ASP A 26 -7.05 5.06 2.92
CA ASP A 26 -6.67 4.35 1.69
C ASP A 26 -7.28 2.95 1.58
N GLY A 27 -7.85 2.40 2.67
CA GLY A 27 -8.37 1.05 2.72
C GLY A 27 -9.36 0.72 1.60
N LYS A 28 -10.25 1.66 1.27
CA LYS A 28 -11.22 1.49 0.18
C LYS A 28 -10.55 1.31 -1.19
N VAL A 29 -9.65 2.24 -1.54
CA VAL A 29 -9.00 2.22 -2.87
C VAL A 29 -8.10 1.00 -3.01
N VAL A 30 -7.45 0.59 -1.92
CA VAL A 30 -6.61 -0.61 -1.88
C VAL A 30 -7.46 -1.88 -2.04
N SER A 31 -8.56 -1.99 -1.31
CA SER A 31 -9.52 -3.10 -1.44
C SER A 31 -10.04 -3.20 -2.88
N GLU A 32 -10.49 -2.09 -3.46
CA GLU A 32 -10.99 -2.03 -4.84
C GLU A 32 -9.92 -2.48 -5.84
N ALA A 33 -8.69 -1.98 -5.71
CA ALA A 33 -7.59 -2.35 -6.61
C ALA A 33 -7.16 -3.82 -6.47
N VAL A 34 -7.03 -4.33 -5.25
CA VAL A 34 -6.70 -5.73 -4.98
C VAL A 34 -7.78 -6.65 -5.55
N ASN A 35 -9.04 -6.36 -5.26
CA ASN A 35 -10.16 -7.18 -5.71
C ASN A 35 -10.32 -7.15 -7.23
N ALA A 36 -10.01 -6.03 -7.89
CA ALA A 36 -10.01 -5.93 -9.35
C ALA A 36 -8.96 -6.82 -10.02
N SER A 37 -7.88 -7.19 -9.32
CA SER A 37 -6.78 -8.00 -9.83
C SER A 37 -6.59 -9.33 -9.08
N ILE A 38 -7.56 -9.75 -8.27
CA ILE A 38 -7.37 -10.85 -7.33
C ILE A 38 -7.07 -12.19 -8.02
N GLU A 39 -7.74 -12.50 -9.14
CA GLU A 39 -7.50 -13.74 -9.88
C GLU A 39 -6.08 -13.82 -10.43
N ASP A 40 -5.53 -12.68 -10.87
CA ASP A 40 -4.16 -12.59 -11.35
C ASP A 40 -3.14 -12.66 -10.21
N LEU A 41 -3.51 -12.21 -9.00
CA LEU A 41 -2.66 -12.20 -7.82
C LEU A 41 -2.61 -13.55 -7.10
N LYS A 42 -3.69 -14.34 -7.11
CA LYS A 42 -3.81 -15.63 -6.40
C LYS A 42 -2.61 -16.58 -6.57
N PRO A 43 -2.03 -16.76 -7.77
CA PRO A 43 -0.91 -17.68 -7.96
C PRO A 43 0.39 -17.21 -7.28
N TRP A 44 0.53 -15.90 -7.07
CA TRP A 44 1.78 -15.26 -6.63
C TRP A 44 1.72 -14.80 -5.18
N MET A 45 0.55 -14.42 -4.70
CA MET A 45 0.36 -13.72 -3.44
C MET A 45 -0.45 -14.57 -2.46
N LYS A 46 0.22 -15.10 -1.42
CA LYS A 46 -0.42 -15.90 -0.36
C LYS A 46 -1.52 -15.15 0.40
N TRP A 47 -1.50 -13.82 0.39
CA TRP A 47 -2.51 -12.98 1.04
C TRP A 47 -3.71 -12.69 0.14
N ALA A 48 -3.61 -12.92 -1.18
CA ALA A 48 -4.66 -12.62 -2.16
C ALA A 48 -5.56 -13.83 -2.45
N GLN A 49 -5.81 -14.69 -1.45
CA GLN A 49 -6.55 -15.95 -1.66
C GLN A 49 -8.08 -15.77 -1.61
N ALA A 50 -8.54 -14.67 -1.01
CA ALA A 50 -9.95 -14.31 -0.91
C ALA A 50 -10.14 -12.80 -1.07
N MET A 51 -11.35 -12.38 -1.42
CA MET A 51 -11.71 -10.97 -1.56
C MET A 51 -11.42 -10.21 -0.27
N HIS A 52 -10.81 -9.04 -0.41
CA HIS A 52 -10.46 -8.17 0.70
C HIS A 52 -11.62 -7.23 0.99
N THR A 53 -12.07 -7.18 2.24
CA THR A 53 -13.05 -6.16 2.64
C THR A 53 -12.38 -4.80 2.77
N GLU A 54 -13.16 -3.72 2.66
CA GLU A 54 -12.68 -2.36 2.92
C GLU A 54 -12.13 -2.23 4.35
N TYR A 55 -12.80 -2.87 5.33
CA TYR A 55 -12.38 -2.85 6.72
C TYR A 55 -11.02 -3.52 6.94
N ASP A 56 -10.83 -4.73 6.42
CA ASP A 56 -9.56 -5.45 6.56
C ASP A 56 -8.41 -4.72 5.86
N SER A 57 -8.70 -4.13 4.69
CA SER A 57 -7.74 -3.31 3.95
C SER A 57 -7.37 -2.05 4.73
N GLU A 58 -8.33 -1.38 5.36
CA GLU A 58 -8.08 -0.20 6.20
C GLU A 58 -7.25 -0.54 7.44
N VAL A 59 -7.48 -1.70 8.08
CA VAL A 59 -6.64 -2.22 9.16
C VAL A 59 -5.20 -2.39 8.66
N GLY A 60 -5.00 -3.09 7.54
CA GLY A 60 -3.67 -3.32 6.97
C GLY A 60 -2.95 -2.02 6.56
N ILE A 61 -3.71 -1.02 6.10
CA ILE A 61 -3.18 0.32 5.77
C ILE A 61 -2.73 1.08 7.01
N ARG A 62 -3.54 1.08 8.09
CA ARG A 62 -3.18 1.74 9.35
C ARG A 62 -1.95 1.12 9.98
N GLU A 63 -1.85 -0.20 9.97
CA GLU A 63 -0.65 -0.88 10.43
C GLU A 63 0.58 -0.56 9.58
N ALA A 64 0.43 -0.56 8.26
CA ALA A 64 1.51 -0.22 7.34
C ALA A 64 1.97 1.24 7.50
N HIS A 65 1.03 2.17 7.75
CA HIS A 65 1.35 3.56 8.07
C HIS A 65 2.26 3.66 9.30
N VAL A 66 1.91 2.96 10.39
CA VAL A 66 2.73 2.93 11.62
C VAL A 66 4.10 2.30 11.36
N ARG A 67 4.16 1.16 10.66
CA ARG A 67 5.44 0.49 10.32
C ARG A 67 6.32 1.35 9.41
N PHE A 68 5.71 2.14 8.52
CA PHE A 68 6.43 3.10 7.67
C PHE A 68 7.07 4.21 8.51
N LEU A 69 6.32 4.81 9.43
CA LEU A 69 6.83 5.85 10.33
C LEU A 69 7.93 5.33 11.26
N ARG A 70 7.82 4.07 11.71
CA ARG A 70 8.84 3.40 12.52
C ARG A 70 10.08 2.97 11.73
N ARG A 71 10.07 3.11 10.40
CA ARG A 71 11.12 2.65 9.48
C ARG A 71 11.40 1.14 9.59
N GLU A 72 10.34 0.36 9.84
CA GLU A 72 10.39 -1.10 9.93
C GLU A 72 10.02 -1.74 8.60
N ASN A 73 9.04 -1.17 7.90
CA ASN A 73 8.60 -1.63 6.60
C ASN A 73 8.10 -0.44 5.78
N LEU A 74 8.71 -0.22 4.62
CA LEU A 74 8.42 0.93 3.77
C LEU A 74 7.47 0.55 2.64
N ARG A 75 6.23 0.17 2.99
CA ARG A 75 5.17 0.07 1.98
C ARG A 75 5.01 1.42 1.29
N LEU A 76 4.94 1.39 -0.04
CA LEU A 76 4.52 2.52 -0.86
C LEU A 76 3.27 2.15 -1.66
N LEU A 77 2.38 3.13 -1.81
CA LEU A 77 1.22 3.07 -2.67
C LEU A 77 1.52 3.91 -3.92
N VAL A 78 1.28 3.33 -5.09
CA VAL A 78 1.47 4.00 -6.38
C VAL A 78 0.12 4.35 -6.96
N PHE A 79 -0.09 5.64 -7.22
CA PHE A 79 -1.29 6.19 -7.84
C PHE A 79 -0.98 6.76 -9.21
N LEU A 80 -1.89 6.61 -10.18
CA LEU A 80 -1.82 7.31 -11.45
C LEU A 80 -2.29 8.77 -11.24
N GLU A 81 -1.57 9.73 -11.79
CA GLU A 81 -1.95 11.13 -11.70
C GLU A 81 -3.31 11.34 -12.39
N GLY A 82 -4.29 11.87 -11.65
CA GLY A 82 -5.68 12.00 -12.11
C GLY A 82 -6.56 10.74 -11.96
N PHE A 83 -6.03 9.59 -11.55
CA PHE A 83 -6.81 8.35 -11.35
C PHE A 83 -6.46 7.60 -10.06
N ARG A 84 -7.48 7.11 -9.35
CA ARG A 84 -7.32 6.37 -8.07
C ARG A 84 -6.99 4.88 -8.26
N ALA A 85 -5.94 4.53 -8.99
CA ALA A 85 -5.50 3.13 -9.05
C ALA A 85 -4.33 2.92 -8.07
N VAL A 86 -4.40 1.94 -7.16
CA VAL A 86 -3.33 1.65 -6.20
C VAL A 86 -2.63 0.36 -6.56
N TYR A 87 -1.38 0.44 -6.99
CA TYR A 87 -0.47 -0.71 -6.88
C TYR A 87 0.18 -0.65 -5.50
N SER A 88 -0.10 -1.67 -4.68
CA SER A 88 0.54 -1.83 -3.38
C SER A 88 1.52 -2.98 -3.46
N PHE A 89 2.81 -2.69 -3.28
CA PHE A 89 3.81 -3.74 -3.08
C PHE A 89 3.62 -4.29 -1.66
N PHE A 90 3.25 -5.57 -1.55
CA PHE A 90 3.15 -6.32 -0.28
C PHE A 90 4.17 -7.47 -0.32
N GLU A 91 5.03 -7.56 0.69
CA GLU A 91 6.05 -8.60 0.81
C GLU A 91 5.47 -10.01 1.01
N LEU A 92 6.21 -10.98 0.48
CA LEU A 92 6.12 -12.41 0.75
C LEU A 92 6.81 -12.69 2.10
N THR A 93 6.04 -12.81 3.17
CA THR A 93 6.46 -13.54 4.38
C THR A 93 5.51 -14.70 4.59
#